data_AF-E3FF43-F1
#
_entry.id   AF-E3FF43-F1
#
_cell.length_a   1.000
_cell.length_b   1.000
_cell.length_c   1.000
_cell.angle_alpha   90.00
_cell.angle_beta   90.00
_cell.angle_gamma   90.00
#
_symmetry.space_group_name_H-M   'P 1'
#
loop_
_entity.id
_entity.type
_entity.pdbx_description
1 polymer ?
#
loop_
_entity_poly.entity_id
_entity_poly.type
_entity_poly.pdbx_seq_one_letter_code
_entity_poly.pdbx_strand_id
1 'polypeptide(L)'
;MGMACQTAPLGCSALVRTLRELKMGALTDAASGEGRGLGGLPRHQFAARVAKSKEALLAVMLHLGHQHVAEYERQPLAVLEKQVLVMARCFTETWPKKEKPHPIDVVAMAVLECGGLDASLVHRIFGGFSLESELTAPMEAQLRKDGLQVAREVAVGDSRADLVGYRMGLFERSLIAIELKNAPEECERLGGQVADYRRATDAVRVVMSPECLARASLARGELVEPFAYAQCISKMGAELWTLDSATGDFERITGALSGTYVAADYDELWTRLAVVRVAA
;
A
#
# COMPACT_ATOMS: atom_id res chain seq x y z
N MET A 1 31.22 -25.92 -9.37
CA MET A 1 31.30 -25.64 -7.92
C MET A 1 30.14 -24.71 -7.58
N GLY A 2 29.03 -25.25 -7.07
CA GLY A 2 27.85 -24.47 -6.70
C GLY A 2 27.94 -24.05 -5.24
N MET A 3 27.94 -22.75 -4.98
CA MET A 3 27.75 -22.21 -3.62
C MET A 3 26.26 -22.31 -3.28
N ALA A 4 25.92 -23.26 -2.43
CA ALA A 4 24.65 -23.27 -1.73
C ALA A 4 24.66 -22.11 -0.71
N CYS A 5 23.88 -21.07 -0.98
CA CYS A 5 23.60 -20.02 0.00
C CYS A 5 22.62 -20.61 1.03
N GLN A 6 23.15 -21.09 2.15
CA GLN A 6 22.33 -21.49 3.30
C GLN A 6 21.84 -20.23 4.01
N THR A 7 20.62 -19.77 3.68
CA THR A 7 19.91 -18.78 4.47
C THR A 7 19.41 -19.45 5.76
N ALA A 8 19.99 -19.10 6.91
CA ALA A 8 19.51 -19.50 8.21
C ALA A 8 18.06 -18.99 8.46
N PRO A 9 17.20 -19.73 9.18
CA PRO A 9 15.83 -19.31 9.44
C PRO A 9 15.82 -18.11 10.39
N LEU A 10 15.62 -16.92 9.84
CA LEU A 10 15.44 -15.66 10.58
C LEU A 10 14.07 -15.57 11.31
N GLY A 11 13.19 -16.57 11.17
CA GLY A 11 11.74 -16.44 11.32
C GLY A 11 11.20 -16.13 12.71
N CYS A 12 11.70 -16.74 13.79
CA CYS A 12 11.04 -16.61 15.10
C CYS A 12 11.65 -15.51 16.00
N SER A 13 12.98 -15.34 16.00
CA SER A 13 13.65 -14.38 16.89
C SER A 13 13.51 -12.93 16.38
N ALA A 14 13.54 -12.72 15.06
CA ALA A 14 13.35 -11.41 14.46
C ALA A 14 11.91 -10.91 14.64
N LEU A 15 10.91 -11.77 14.40
CA LEU A 15 9.50 -11.42 14.60
C LEU A 15 9.19 -11.10 16.06
N VAL A 16 9.67 -11.91 17.00
CA VAL A 16 9.51 -11.64 18.44
C VAL A 16 10.17 -10.31 18.83
N ARG A 17 11.32 -9.96 18.25
CA ARG A 17 12.01 -8.69 18.50
C ARG A 17 11.27 -7.51 17.87
N THR A 18 10.85 -7.59 16.62
CA THR A 18 10.11 -6.53 15.92
C THR A 18 8.74 -6.27 16.57
N LEU A 19 8.02 -7.32 16.99
CA LEU A 19 6.80 -7.19 17.78
C LEU A 19 7.06 -6.51 19.14
N ARG A 20 8.25 -6.66 19.73
CA ARG A 20 8.65 -5.93 20.96
C ARG A 20 9.02 -4.47 20.68
N GLU A 21 9.70 -4.21 19.57
CA GLU A 21 10.19 -2.87 19.15
C GLU A 21 9.07 -1.95 18.66
N LEU A 22 7.96 -2.51 18.15
CA LEU A 22 6.69 -1.83 17.80
C LEU A 22 6.02 -1.03 18.94
N LYS A 23 6.67 -0.85 20.11
CA LYS A 23 6.11 -0.28 21.35
C LYS A 23 4.84 -0.96 21.87
N MET A 24 4.53 -2.16 21.39
CA MET A 24 3.67 -3.11 22.11
C MET A 24 4.18 -3.38 23.54
N GLY A 25 5.49 -3.17 23.78
CA GLY A 25 6.13 -3.28 25.09
C GLY A 25 5.83 -2.15 26.09
N ALA A 26 5.40 -0.96 25.66
CA ALA A 26 5.10 0.16 26.58
C ALA A 26 3.63 0.17 27.03
N LEU A 27 2.71 -0.38 26.24
CA LEU A 27 1.28 -0.47 26.56
C LEU A 27 0.89 -1.76 27.30
N THR A 28 1.74 -2.79 27.22
CA THR A 28 1.56 -4.01 28.00
C THR A 28 1.78 -3.79 29.50
N ASP A 29 2.39 -2.69 29.95
CA ASP A 29 2.47 -2.37 31.38
C ASP A 29 1.16 -1.78 31.91
N ALA A 30 0.37 -1.11 31.06
CA ALA A 30 -0.89 -0.49 31.46
C ALA A 30 -2.10 -1.45 31.41
N ALA A 31 -2.16 -2.34 30.41
CA ALA A 31 -3.33 -3.23 30.22
C ALA A 31 -3.25 -4.58 30.96
N SER A 32 -2.06 -5.04 31.36
CA SER A 32 -1.90 -6.41 31.86
C SER A 32 -1.68 -6.58 33.36
N GLY A 33 -1.41 -5.52 34.11
CA GLY A 33 -0.93 -5.65 35.49
C GLY A 33 0.37 -6.45 35.53
N GLU A 34 1.51 -5.75 35.51
CA GLU A 34 2.85 -6.36 35.66
C GLU A 34 3.14 -7.53 34.72
N GLY A 35 3.42 -7.23 33.44
CA GLY A 35 4.26 -8.09 32.60
C GLY A 35 3.65 -9.42 32.12
N ARG A 36 2.39 -9.73 32.42
CA ARG A 36 1.70 -10.94 31.96
C ARG A 36 0.91 -10.62 30.69
N GLY A 37 1.39 -10.98 29.50
CA GLY A 37 0.56 -10.90 28.29
C GLY A 37 -0.79 -11.61 28.48
N LEU A 38 -1.79 -11.28 27.64
CA LEU A 38 -3.12 -11.89 27.67
C LEU A 38 -3.03 -13.42 27.84
N GLY A 39 -3.58 -13.92 28.96
CA GLY A 39 -3.50 -15.33 29.35
C GLY A 39 -2.40 -15.68 30.38
N GLY A 40 -1.73 -14.71 30.99
CA GLY A 40 -0.78 -14.96 32.09
C GLY A 40 0.66 -15.28 31.63
N LEU A 41 0.93 -15.27 30.33
CA LEU A 41 2.23 -15.65 29.77
C LEU A 41 3.19 -14.45 29.71
N PRO A 42 4.49 -14.65 29.95
CA PRO A 42 5.50 -13.64 29.64
C PRO A 42 5.46 -13.24 28.16
N ARG A 43 5.65 -11.94 27.87
CA ARG A 43 5.54 -11.35 26.52
C ARG A 43 6.32 -12.08 25.43
N HIS A 44 7.48 -12.65 25.75
CA HIS A 44 8.28 -13.43 24.80
C HIS A 44 7.63 -14.76 24.42
N GLN A 45 6.99 -15.42 25.38
CA GLN A 45 6.29 -16.68 25.15
C GLN A 45 5.02 -16.45 24.36
N PHE A 46 4.33 -15.33 24.63
CA PHE A 46 3.17 -14.92 23.84
C PHE A 46 3.57 -14.61 22.39
N ALA A 47 4.59 -13.78 22.16
CA ALA A 47 5.07 -13.46 20.82
C ALA A 47 5.57 -14.70 20.05
N ALA A 48 6.25 -15.62 20.74
CA ALA A 48 6.69 -16.89 20.15
C ALA A 48 5.52 -17.85 19.83
N ARG A 49 4.36 -17.70 20.50
CA ARG A 49 3.13 -18.44 20.17
C ARG A 49 2.37 -17.79 19.02
N VAL A 50 2.31 -16.46 18.95
CA VAL A 50 1.73 -15.73 17.80
C VAL A 50 2.46 -16.08 16.52
N ALA A 51 3.81 -16.14 16.54
CA ALA A 51 4.60 -16.55 15.39
C ALA A 51 4.17 -17.93 14.83
N LYS A 52 3.63 -18.81 15.67
CA LYS A 52 3.22 -20.17 15.30
C LYS A 52 1.76 -20.29 14.87
N SER A 53 0.96 -19.22 14.96
CA SER A 53 -0.45 -19.24 14.58
C SER A 53 -0.70 -18.36 13.37
N LYS A 54 -1.25 -18.99 12.34
CA LYS A 54 -1.66 -18.32 11.12
C LYS A 54 -2.74 -17.27 11.38
N GLU A 55 -3.74 -17.62 12.18
CA GLU A 55 -4.84 -16.75 12.55
C GLU A 55 -4.34 -15.52 13.32
N ALA A 56 -3.36 -15.71 14.21
CA ALA A 56 -2.74 -14.62 14.94
C ALA A 56 -1.95 -13.69 14.00
N LEU A 57 -1.16 -14.24 13.07
CA LEU A 57 -0.42 -13.44 12.09
C LEU A 57 -1.35 -12.65 11.16
N LEU A 58 -2.45 -13.27 10.69
CA LEU A 58 -3.47 -12.60 9.89
C LEU A 58 -4.15 -11.45 10.67
N ALA A 59 -4.45 -11.66 11.95
CA ALA A 59 -4.98 -10.60 12.82
C ALA A 59 -3.98 -9.44 13.00
N VAL A 60 -2.68 -9.73 13.11
CA VAL A 60 -1.63 -8.71 13.15
C VAL A 60 -1.57 -7.95 11.82
N MET A 61 -1.58 -8.63 10.66
CA MET A 61 -1.59 -7.97 9.35
C MET A 61 -2.79 -7.02 9.20
N LEU A 62 -3.98 -7.46 9.61
CA LEU A 62 -5.19 -6.65 9.54
C LEU A 62 -5.07 -5.39 10.40
N HIS A 63 -4.51 -5.52 11.60
CA HIS A 63 -4.28 -4.40 12.49
C HIS A 63 -3.22 -3.41 11.99
N LEU A 64 -2.17 -3.93 11.34
CA LEU A 64 -1.19 -3.13 10.61
C LEU A 64 -1.77 -2.56 9.29
N GLY A 65 -3.09 -2.62 9.08
CA GLY A 65 -3.75 -1.98 7.96
C GLY A 65 -3.63 -2.70 6.63
N HIS A 66 -3.30 -4.01 6.63
CA HIS A 66 -3.37 -4.80 5.41
C HIS A 66 -4.85 -5.03 5.03
N GLN A 67 -5.32 -4.40 3.96
CA GLN A 67 -6.74 -4.48 3.57
C GLN A 67 -7.13 -5.86 2.98
N HIS A 68 -6.15 -6.61 2.44
CA HIS A 68 -6.40 -7.90 1.76
C HIS A 68 -6.05 -9.14 2.60
N VAL A 69 -6.25 -9.13 3.93
CA VAL A 69 -5.88 -10.28 4.80
C VAL A 69 -6.51 -11.60 4.37
N ALA A 70 -7.75 -11.58 3.87
CA ALA A 70 -8.44 -12.78 3.41
C ALA A 70 -7.66 -13.54 2.31
N GLU A 71 -6.94 -12.81 1.45
CA GLU A 71 -6.15 -13.39 0.36
C GLU A 71 -4.95 -14.21 0.87
N TYR A 72 -4.53 -13.99 2.11
CA TYR A 72 -3.42 -14.66 2.76
C TYR A 72 -3.82 -15.92 3.54
N GLU A 73 -5.12 -16.21 3.67
CA GLU A 73 -5.66 -17.37 4.40
C GLU A 73 -5.18 -18.72 3.87
N ARG A 74 -4.64 -18.79 2.65
CA ARG A 74 -4.10 -20.02 2.06
C ARG A 74 -2.57 -20.06 2.01
N GLN A 75 -1.91 -18.99 2.42
CA GLN A 75 -0.45 -18.89 2.35
C GLN A 75 0.25 -19.67 3.46
N PRO A 76 1.49 -20.17 3.24
CA PRO A 76 2.30 -20.80 4.27
C PRO A 76 2.62 -19.84 5.42
N LEU A 77 2.79 -20.39 6.64
CA LEU A 77 3.10 -19.60 7.84
C LEU A 77 4.33 -18.69 7.65
N ALA A 78 5.40 -19.20 7.04
CA ALA A 78 6.63 -18.43 6.80
C ALA A 78 6.42 -17.19 5.91
N VAL A 79 5.45 -17.26 4.98
CA VAL A 79 5.06 -16.10 4.17
C VAL A 79 4.39 -15.06 5.05
N LEU A 80 3.45 -15.47 5.91
CA LEU A 80 2.75 -14.58 6.83
C LEU A 80 3.70 -13.93 7.83
N GLU A 81 4.65 -14.67 8.39
CA GLU A 81 5.67 -14.13 9.29
C GLU A 81 6.49 -13.04 8.59
N LYS A 82 6.93 -13.30 7.35
CA LYS A 82 7.69 -12.32 6.56
C LYS A 82 6.86 -11.08 6.23
N GLN A 83 5.58 -11.24 5.88
CA GLN A 83 4.65 -10.14 5.62
C GLN A 83 4.48 -9.27 6.87
N VAL A 84 4.17 -9.88 8.01
CA VAL A 84 4.02 -9.18 9.30
C VAL A 84 5.31 -8.44 9.65
N LEU A 85 6.47 -9.06 9.46
CA LEU A 85 7.77 -8.43 9.70
C LEU A 85 8.01 -7.19 8.84
N VAL A 86 7.76 -7.29 7.54
CA VAL A 86 7.94 -6.17 6.60
C VAL A 86 6.97 -5.05 6.96
N MET A 87 5.69 -5.35 7.14
CA MET A 87 4.69 -4.36 7.55
C MET A 87 5.09 -3.71 8.88
N ALA A 88 5.41 -4.50 9.90
CA ALA A 88 5.81 -3.99 11.20
C ALA A 88 7.04 -3.08 11.10
N ARG A 89 8.03 -3.46 10.28
CA ARG A 89 9.22 -2.65 10.02
C ARG A 89 8.87 -1.33 9.38
N CYS A 90 8.01 -1.34 8.35
CA CYS A 90 7.46 -0.11 7.78
C CYS A 90 6.84 0.73 8.90
N PHE A 91 5.98 0.15 9.75
CA PHE A 91 5.36 0.89 10.87
C PHE A 91 6.34 1.45 11.91
N THR A 92 7.47 0.78 12.18
CA THR A 92 8.40 1.17 13.26
C THR A 92 9.55 2.07 12.83
N GLU A 93 10.18 1.78 11.69
CA GLU A 93 11.47 2.37 11.34
C GLU A 93 11.31 3.66 10.53
N THR A 94 10.22 3.80 9.79
CA THR A 94 10.07 4.83 8.75
C THR A 94 9.14 6.00 9.11
N TRP A 95 8.63 6.06 10.33
CA TRP A 95 7.56 6.99 10.69
C TRP A 95 7.99 8.13 11.62
N PRO A 96 8.15 9.38 11.12
CA PRO A 96 8.03 10.56 11.96
C PRO A 96 6.62 10.59 12.58
N LYS A 97 6.50 10.99 13.85
CA LYS A 97 5.24 10.95 14.63
C LYS A 97 4.01 11.70 14.04
N LYS A 98 4.13 12.36 12.89
CA LYS A 98 3.10 13.27 12.34
C LYS A 98 2.49 12.85 11.00
N GLU A 99 3.13 11.98 10.21
CA GLU A 99 2.71 11.68 8.83
C GLU A 99 2.79 10.18 8.56
N LYS A 100 1.83 9.60 7.83
CA LYS A 100 1.74 8.15 7.57
C LYS A 100 1.71 7.79 6.06
N PRO A 101 2.39 6.72 5.59
CA PRO A 101 2.21 6.13 4.27
C PRO A 101 0.76 5.85 3.92
N HIS A 102 0.54 5.79 2.61
CA HIS A 102 -0.67 5.23 2.06
C HIS A 102 -0.72 3.72 2.35
N PRO A 103 -1.90 3.14 2.66
CA PRO A 103 -2.05 1.70 2.83
C PRO A 103 -1.50 0.88 1.65
N ILE A 104 -1.62 1.42 0.43
CA ILE A 104 -1.08 0.82 -0.78
C ILE A 104 0.44 0.70 -0.72
N ASP A 105 1.17 1.65 -0.15
CA ASP A 105 2.63 1.57 0.01
C ASP A 105 3.01 0.44 0.98
N VAL A 106 2.26 0.26 2.06
CA VAL A 106 2.49 -0.82 3.03
C VAL A 106 2.22 -2.18 2.39
N VAL A 107 1.12 -2.31 1.66
CA VAL A 107 0.76 -3.55 0.95
C VAL A 107 1.77 -3.83 -0.18
N ALA A 108 2.20 -2.81 -0.92
CA ALA A 108 3.24 -2.86 -1.95
C ALA A 108 4.55 -3.45 -1.41
N MET A 109 5.06 -2.86 -0.32
CA MET A 109 6.29 -3.29 0.33
C MET A 109 6.17 -4.72 0.83
N ALA A 110 5.08 -5.02 1.53
CA ALA A 110 4.86 -6.35 2.10
C ALA A 110 4.79 -7.42 0.99
N VAL A 111 4.03 -7.17 -0.08
CA VAL A 111 3.87 -8.10 -1.21
C VAL A 111 5.18 -8.32 -1.97
N LEU A 112 5.88 -7.24 -2.32
CA LEU A 112 7.05 -7.32 -3.20
C LEU A 112 8.34 -7.72 -2.46
N GLU A 113 8.60 -7.24 -1.24
CA GLU A 113 9.77 -7.67 -0.45
C GLU A 113 9.70 -9.15 -0.05
N CYS A 114 8.50 -9.73 -0.01
CA CYS A 114 8.35 -11.15 0.24
C CYS A 114 8.94 -12.03 -0.87
N GLY A 115 9.12 -11.50 -2.10
CA GLY A 115 9.97 -12.08 -3.16
C GLY A 115 9.61 -13.49 -3.63
N GLY A 116 8.46 -14.01 -3.21
CA GLY A 116 8.02 -15.38 -3.47
C GLY A 116 6.51 -15.55 -3.37
N LEU A 117 5.77 -14.44 -3.47
CA LEU A 117 4.32 -14.51 -3.60
C LEU A 117 3.96 -14.89 -5.03
N ASP A 118 2.99 -15.79 -5.15
CA ASP A 118 2.46 -16.21 -6.44
C ASP A 118 1.82 -15.02 -7.19
N ALA A 119 2.02 -14.97 -8.51
CA ALA A 119 1.49 -13.89 -9.34
C ALA A 119 -0.03 -13.76 -9.21
N SER A 120 -0.76 -14.86 -9.00
CA SER A 120 -2.20 -14.81 -8.77
C SER A 120 -2.58 -14.11 -7.47
N LEU A 121 -1.74 -14.20 -6.43
CA LEU A 121 -1.97 -13.50 -5.16
C LEU A 121 -1.73 -12.00 -5.32
N VAL A 122 -0.63 -11.63 -5.98
CA VAL A 122 -0.30 -10.24 -6.31
C VAL A 122 -1.46 -9.61 -7.08
N HIS A 123 -1.96 -10.32 -8.09
CA HIS A 123 -3.09 -9.91 -8.91
C HIS A 123 -4.39 -9.74 -8.10
N ARG A 124 -4.72 -10.67 -7.19
CA ARG A 124 -5.91 -10.55 -6.33
C ARG A 124 -5.83 -9.38 -5.35
N ILE A 125 -4.63 -9.07 -4.85
CA ILE A 125 -4.41 -7.95 -3.92
C ILE A 125 -4.51 -6.61 -4.66
N PHE A 126 -3.88 -6.49 -5.82
CA PHE A 126 -3.79 -5.22 -6.56
C PHE A 126 -4.84 -5.03 -7.65
N GLY A 127 -5.83 -5.93 -7.74
CA GLY A 127 -6.96 -5.81 -8.66
C GLY A 127 -6.66 -6.22 -10.10
N GLY A 128 -5.45 -6.69 -10.38
CA GLY A 128 -5.21 -7.54 -11.53
C GLY A 128 -5.30 -6.89 -12.91
N PHE A 129 -4.99 -5.60 -12.99
CA PHE A 129 -4.92 -4.91 -14.26
C PHE A 129 -3.78 -5.48 -15.11
N SER A 130 -4.16 -6.26 -16.12
CA SER A 130 -3.24 -6.84 -17.11
C SER A 130 -2.98 -5.84 -18.24
N LEU A 131 -3.91 -4.91 -18.49
CA LEU A 131 -3.81 -3.91 -19.56
C LEU A 131 -4.14 -2.51 -19.04
N GLU A 132 -3.45 -1.49 -19.55
CA GLU A 132 -3.71 -0.08 -19.23
C GLU A 132 -5.15 0.32 -19.57
N SER A 133 -5.72 -0.26 -20.64
CA SER A 133 -7.11 -0.06 -21.06
C SER A 133 -8.14 -0.47 -20.00
N GLU A 134 -7.77 -1.33 -19.05
CA GLU A 134 -8.65 -1.75 -17.96
C GLU A 134 -8.81 -0.65 -16.89
N LEU A 135 -7.89 0.32 -16.82
CA LEU A 135 -8.03 1.52 -15.98
C LEU A 135 -8.93 2.57 -16.64
N THR A 136 -9.06 2.55 -17.97
CA THR A 136 -9.82 3.55 -18.74
C THR A 136 -11.27 3.63 -18.29
N ALA A 137 -12.01 2.52 -18.35
CA ALA A 137 -13.46 2.54 -18.08
C ALA A 137 -13.80 2.95 -16.64
N PRO A 138 -13.13 2.43 -15.59
CA PRO A 138 -13.30 2.93 -14.23
C PRO A 138 -13.00 4.43 -14.10
N MET A 139 -11.91 4.91 -14.71
CA MET A 139 -11.53 6.32 -14.60
C MET A 139 -12.54 7.22 -15.33
N GLU A 140 -13.07 6.80 -16.49
CA GLU A 140 -14.14 7.54 -17.13
C GLU A 140 -15.40 7.62 -16.27
N ALA A 141 -15.77 6.52 -15.61
CA ALA A 141 -16.92 6.50 -14.71
C ALA A 141 -16.73 7.48 -13.54
N GLN A 142 -15.52 7.52 -12.97
CA GLN A 142 -15.17 8.50 -11.93
C GLN A 142 -15.21 9.94 -12.46
N LEU A 143 -14.64 10.24 -13.64
CA LEU A 143 -14.70 11.60 -14.23
C LEU A 143 -16.14 12.03 -14.50
N ARG A 144 -17.01 11.10 -14.95
CA ARG A 144 -18.44 11.36 -15.14
C ARG A 144 -19.17 11.57 -13.81
N LYS A 145 -18.82 10.82 -12.76
CA LYS A 145 -19.31 11.00 -11.37
C LYS A 145 -18.90 12.39 -10.84
N ASP A 146 -17.71 12.86 -11.18
CA ASP A 146 -17.24 14.22 -10.89
C ASP A 146 -17.96 15.29 -11.74
N GLY A 147 -18.82 14.90 -12.69
CA GLY A 147 -19.59 15.78 -13.58
C GLY A 147 -18.78 16.33 -14.75
N LEU A 148 -17.76 15.62 -15.21
CA LEU A 148 -16.96 15.96 -16.39
C LEU A 148 -17.45 15.16 -17.61
N GLN A 149 -17.34 15.77 -18.78
CA GLN A 149 -17.33 15.05 -20.05
C GLN A 149 -15.94 14.44 -20.27
N VAL A 150 -15.84 13.39 -21.08
CA VAL A 150 -14.58 12.66 -21.27
C VAL A 150 -14.30 12.45 -22.75
N ALA A 151 -13.09 12.77 -23.17
CA ALA A 151 -12.52 12.39 -24.46
C ALA A 151 -11.35 11.43 -24.25
N ARG A 152 -11.13 10.49 -25.17
CA ARG A 152 -10.02 9.52 -25.12
C ARG A 152 -8.95 9.90 -26.13
N GLU A 153 -7.72 9.47 -25.88
CA GLU A 153 -6.62 9.49 -26.86
C GLU A 153 -6.40 10.90 -27.48
N VAL A 154 -6.42 11.93 -26.63
CA VAL A 154 -6.40 13.32 -27.08
C VAL A 154 -4.95 13.77 -27.29
N ALA A 155 -4.65 14.22 -28.51
CA ALA A 155 -3.34 14.79 -28.82
C ALA A 155 -3.12 16.10 -28.03
N VAL A 156 -1.99 16.20 -27.33
CA VAL A 156 -1.59 17.36 -26.53
C VAL A 156 -0.10 17.62 -26.74
N GLY A 157 0.22 18.62 -27.57
CA GLY A 157 1.61 18.87 -27.98
C GLY A 157 2.16 17.69 -28.78
N ASP A 158 3.32 17.18 -28.37
CA ASP A 158 3.98 16.00 -28.95
C ASP A 158 3.56 14.69 -28.27
N SER A 159 2.69 14.77 -27.25
CA SER A 159 2.18 13.65 -26.48
C SER A 159 0.69 13.39 -26.77
N ARG A 160 0.16 12.31 -26.19
CA ARG A 160 -1.25 11.96 -26.28
C ARG A 160 -1.74 11.52 -24.90
N ALA A 161 -2.70 12.27 -24.35
CA ALA A 161 -3.33 11.93 -23.09
C ALA A 161 -4.34 10.80 -23.30
N ASP A 162 -4.30 9.79 -22.43
CA ASP A 162 -5.20 8.63 -22.51
C ASP A 162 -6.65 9.06 -22.34
N LEU A 163 -6.90 9.96 -21.37
CA LEU A 163 -8.19 10.60 -21.17
C LEU A 163 -8.03 12.12 -20.95
N VAL A 164 -9.05 12.85 -21.35
CA VAL A 164 -9.22 14.26 -21.01
C VAL A 164 -10.62 14.46 -20.44
N GLY A 165 -10.66 14.83 -19.16
CA GLY A 165 -11.88 15.24 -18.48
C GLY A 165 -12.10 16.73 -18.69
N TYR A 166 -13.30 17.14 -19.11
CA TYR A 166 -13.60 18.55 -19.33
C TYR A 166 -15.01 18.95 -18.92
N ARG A 167 -15.15 20.20 -18.48
CA ARG A 167 -16.43 20.86 -18.24
C ARG A 167 -16.38 22.28 -18.78
N MET A 168 -17.44 22.67 -19.45
CA MET A 168 -17.67 24.04 -19.92
C MET A 168 -18.97 24.56 -19.29
N GLY A 169 -18.84 25.55 -18.41
CA GLY A 169 -19.93 26.32 -17.83
C GLY A 169 -19.90 27.77 -18.30
N LEU A 170 -20.88 28.57 -17.88
CA LEU A 170 -21.03 29.98 -18.32
C LEU A 170 -19.82 30.86 -17.95
N PHE A 171 -19.11 30.52 -16.87
CA PHE A 171 -17.93 31.25 -16.36
C PHE A 171 -16.81 30.33 -15.85
N GLU A 172 -16.92 29.03 -16.09
CA GLU A 172 -15.98 28.04 -15.59
C GLU A 172 -15.60 27.10 -16.72
N ARG A 173 -14.29 26.97 -16.96
CA ARG A 173 -13.72 25.91 -17.76
C ARG A 173 -12.86 25.06 -16.83
N SER A 174 -13.03 23.76 -16.93
CA SER A 174 -12.12 22.79 -16.31
C SER A 174 -11.67 21.82 -17.38
N LEU A 175 -10.37 21.63 -17.51
CA LEU A 175 -9.72 20.71 -18.42
C LEU A 175 -8.63 19.95 -17.64
N ILE A 176 -8.78 18.63 -17.56
CA ILE A 176 -7.88 17.75 -16.82
C ILE A 176 -7.35 16.73 -17.81
N ALA A 177 -6.03 16.68 -17.98
CA ALA A 177 -5.39 15.56 -18.68
C ALA A 177 -5.16 14.41 -17.72
N ILE A 178 -5.38 13.19 -18.19
CA ILE A 178 -5.19 11.98 -17.41
C ILE A 178 -4.25 11.07 -18.20
N GLU A 179 -3.18 10.67 -17.53
CA GLU A 179 -2.24 9.65 -17.98
C GLU A 179 -2.45 8.40 -17.12
N LEU A 180 -2.72 7.26 -17.75
CA LEU A 180 -2.86 5.95 -17.13
C LEU A 180 -1.51 5.23 -17.16
N LYS A 181 -1.21 4.45 -16.12
CA LYS A 181 -0.02 3.58 -16.07
C LYS A 181 -0.35 2.25 -15.44
N ASN A 182 0.03 1.16 -16.10
CA ASN A 182 -0.11 -0.19 -15.57
C ASN A 182 1.25 -0.84 -15.25
N ALA A 183 2.34 -0.34 -15.85
CA ALA A 183 3.68 -0.90 -15.68
C ALA A 183 4.73 0.17 -15.33
N PRO A 184 5.73 -0.15 -14.47
CA PRO A 184 6.80 0.78 -14.12
C PRO A 184 7.62 1.29 -15.32
N GLU A 185 7.83 0.45 -16.33
CA GLU A 185 8.59 0.78 -17.53
C GLU A 185 7.91 1.89 -18.35
N GLU A 186 6.58 1.99 -18.28
CA GLU A 186 5.81 3.06 -18.93
C GLU A 186 6.05 4.43 -18.27
N CYS A 187 6.57 4.46 -17.05
CA CYS A 187 6.83 5.69 -16.30
C CYS A 187 8.10 6.42 -16.76
N GLU A 188 8.96 5.81 -17.59
CA GLU A 188 10.22 6.42 -18.05
C GLU A 188 10.00 7.73 -18.83
N ARG A 189 8.89 7.84 -19.57
CA ARG A 189 8.55 9.02 -20.39
C ARG A 189 7.61 10.00 -19.69
N LEU A 190 7.17 9.67 -18.48
CA LEU A 190 6.09 10.37 -17.78
C LEU A 190 6.39 11.87 -17.60
N GLY A 191 7.64 12.24 -17.30
CA GLY A 191 8.02 13.64 -17.12
C GLY A 191 7.81 14.49 -18.38
N GLY A 192 8.06 13.94 -19.57
CA GLY A 192 7.83 14.63 -20.84
C GLY A 192 6.33 14.81 -21.12
N GLN A 193 5.56 13.75 -20.91
CA GLN A 193 4.10 13.76 -21.10
C GLN A 193 3.42 14.76 -20.16
N VAL A 194 3.78 14.75 -18.87
CA VAL A 194 3.25 15.71 -17.90
C VAL A 194 3.59 17.15 -18.30
N ALA A 195 4.81 17.41 -18.79
CA ALA A 195 5.19 18.75 -19.24
C ALA A 195 4.35 19.22 -20.45
N ASP A 196 4.05 18.34 -21.40
CA ASP A 196 3.14 18.63 -22.51
C ASP A 196 1.73 18.95 -22.02
N TYR A 197 1.18 18.11 -21.14
CA TYR A 197 -0.18 18.25 -20.65
C TYR A 197 -0.39 19.53 -19.85
N ARG A 198 0.55 19.85 -18.95
CA ARG A 198 0.49 21.08 -18.13
C ARG A 198 0.44 22.37 -18.93
N ARG A 199 0.91 22.37 -20.19
CA ARG A 199 0.83 23.55 -21.07
C ARG A 199 -0.56 23.75 -21.66
N ALA A 200 -1.38 22.70 -21.69
CA ALA A 200 -2.67 22.69 -22.38
C ALA A 200 -3.88 22.50 -21.45
N THR A 201 -3.68 22.02 -20.22
CA THR A 201 -4.75 21.70 -19.27
C THR A 201 -4.61 22.44 -17.95
N ASP A 202 -5.71 22.56 -17.22
CA ASP A 202 -5.77 23.21 -15.90
C ASP A 202 -5.15 22.32 -14.81
N ALA A 203 -5.24 20.99 -14.99
CA ALA A 203 -4.64 20.00 -14.13
C ALA A 203 -4.17 18.77 -14.91
N VAL A 204 -3.26 18.00 -14.31
CA VAL A 204 -2.79 16.71 -14.82
C VAL A 204 -2.92 15.67 -13.71
N ARG A 205 -3.57 14.54 -14.01
CA ARG A 205 -3.65 13.38 -13.12
C ARG A 205 -2.87 12.23 -13.72
N VAL A 206 -1.93 11.68 -12.97
CA VAL A 206 -1.29 10.41 -13.27
C VAL A 206 -2.01 9.35 -12.46
N VAL A 207 -2.66 8.41 -13.12
CA VAL A 207 -3.45 7.35 -12.52
C VAL A 207 -2.71 6.04 -12.72
N MET A 208 -2.33 5.39 -11.62
CA MET A 208 -1.61 4.13 -11.66
C MET A 208 -2.49 2.99 -11.17
N SER A 209 -2.29 1.79 -11.72
CA SER A 209 -2.75 0.59 -11.03
C SER A 209 -2.03 0.46 -9.68
N PRO A 210 -2.64 -0.13 -8.65
CA PRO A 210 -2.00 -0.33 -7.35
C PRO A 210 -0.66 -1.08 -7.46
N GLU A 211 -0.60 -2.07 -8.36
CA GLU A 211 0.62 -2.84 -8.62
C GLU A 211 1.71 -2.00 -9.32
N CYS A 212 1.35 -1.17 -10.29
CA CYS A 212 2.28 -0.27 -10.96
C CYS A 212 2.92 0.68 -9.95
N LEU A 213 2.08 1.35 -9.15
CA LEU A 213 2.51 2.26 -8.09
C LEU A 213 3.46 1.55 -7.11
N ALA A 214 3.07 0.37 -6.64
CA ALA A 214 3.87 -0.46 -5.74
C ALA A 214 5.29 -0.74 -6.29
N ARG A 215 5.36 -1.20 -7.54
CA ARG A 215 6.62 -1.57 -8.20
C ARG A 215 7.46 -0.34 -8.54
N ALA A 216 6.85 0.76 -8.97
CA ALA A 216 7.54 2.02 -9.26
C ALA A 216 8.18 2.60 -8.00
N SER A 217 7.45 2.63 -6.87
CA SER A 217 7.98 3.06 -5.57
C SER A 217 9.16 2.19 -5.10
N LEU A 218 9.05 0.86 -5.26
CA LEU A 218 10.11 -0.07 -4.90
C LEU A 218 11.37 0.11 -5.76
N ALA A 219 11.21 0.19 -7.09
CA ALA A 219 12.33 0.31 -8.03
C ALA A 219 13.20 1.55 -7.76
N ARG A 220 12.61 2.59 -7.16
CA ARG A 220 13.29 3.85 -6.81
C ARG A 220 14.03 3.80 -5.47
N GLY A 221 13.96 2.69 -4.73
CA GLY A 221 14.55 2.59 -3.40
C GLY A 221 13.90 3.54 -2.37
N GLU A 222 12.72 4.07 -2.70
CA GLU A 222 11.97 5.04 -1.90
C GLU A 222 11.20 4.38 -0.75
N LEU A 223 11.57 3.14 -0.39
CA LEU A 223 11.04 2.36 0.73
C LEU A 223 11.09 3.10 2.08
N VAL A 224 12.02 4.05 2.21
CA VAL A 224 12.21 4.85 3.43
C VAL A 224 11.27 6.06 3.49
N GLU A 225 10.69 6.46 2.34
CA GLU A 225 9.84 7.64 2.17
C GLU A 225 8.62 7.29 1.30
N PRO A 226 7.56 6.71 1.88
CA PRO A 226 6.43 6.17 1.12
C PRO A 226 5.70 7.19 0.22
N PHE A 227 5.81 8.48 0.54
CA PHE A 227 5.24 9.57 -0.25
C PHE A 227 6.20 10.12 -1.32
N ALA A 228 7.44 9.64 -1.40
CA ALA A 228 8.46 10.21 -2.28
C ALA A 228 8.04 10.14 -3.76
N TYR A 229 7.33 9.08 -4.15
CA TYR A 229 6.83 8.99 -5.51
C TYR A 229 5.70 9.99 -5.79
N ALA A 230 4.74 10.14 -4.88
CA ALA A 230 3.71 11.19 -4.97
C ALA A 230 4.32 12.60 -5.00
N GLN A 231 5.37 12.85 -4.20
CA GLN A 231 6.12 14.11 -4.24
C GLN A 231 6.88 14.30 -5.56
N CYS A 232 7.43 13.23 -6.14
CA CYS A 232 8.08 13.24 -7.44
C CYS A 232 7.08 13.68 -8.53
N ILE A 233 5.89 13.06 -8.58
CA ILE A 233 4.80 13.44 -9.48
C ILE A 233 4.33 14.87 -9.23
N SER A 234 4.21 15.28 -7.97
CA SER A 234 3.83 16.65 -7.61
C SER A 234 4.86 17.68 -8.05
N LYS A 235 6.17 17.38 -7.96
CA LYS A 235 7.25 18.24 -8.49
C LYS A 235 7.18 18.38 -10.02
N MET A 236 6.66 17.37 -10.72
CA MET A 236 6.36 17.47 -12.17
C MET A 236 5.13 18.34 -12.44
N GLY A 237 4.33 18.67 -11.41
CA GLY A 237 3.11 19.46 -11.49
C GLY A 237 1.87 18.64 -11.86
N ALA A 238 1.87 17.36 -11.51
CA ALA A 238 0.72 16.48 -11.65
C ALA A 238 0.25 15.95 -10.27
N GLU A 239 -0.96 15.42 -10.24
CA GLU A 239 -1.52 14.71 -9.11
C GLU A 239 -1.36 13.21 -9.32
N LEU A 240 -0.92 12.48 -8.29
CA LEU A 240 -0.91 11.01 -8.33
C LEU A 240 -2.24 10.48 -7.81
N TRP A 241 -2.84 9.56 -8.56
CA TRP A 241 -4.07 8.86 -8.22
C TRP A 241 -3.87 7.36 -8.40
N THR A 242 -4.62 6.56 -7.64
CA THR A 242 -4.64 5.09 -7.78
C THR A 242 -6.04 4.58 -7.47
N LEU A 243 -6.36 3.41 -8.00
CA LEU A 243 -7.58 2.71 -7.60
C LEU A 243 -7.41 2.16 -6.18
N ASP A 244 -8.38 2.39 -5.31
CA ASP A 244 -8.50 1.63 -4.08
C ASP A 244 -9.15 0.27 -4.41
N SER A 245 -8.40 -0.81 -4.27
CA SER A 245 -8.86 -2.17 -4.57
C SER A 245 -9.94 -2.67 -3.60
N ALA A 246 -10.15 -2.03 -2.45
CA ALA A 246 -11.20 -2.38 -1.51
C ALA A 246 -12.53 -1.67 -1.84
N THR A 247 -12.49 -0.40 -2.23
CA THR A 247 -13.70 0.39 -2.52
C THR A 247 -14.05 0.42 -4.00
N GLY A 248 -13.07 0.23 -4.88
CA GLY A 248 -13.21 0.39 -6.33
C GLY A 248 -13.26 1.86 -6.77
N ASP A 249 -13.04 2.81 -5.86
CA ASP A 249 -12.98 4.25 -6.17
C ASP A 249 -11.53 4.66 -6.45
N PHE A 250 -11.33 5.72 -7.25
CA PHE A 250 -10.01 6.32 -7.41
C PHE A 250 -9.74 7.33 -6.31
N GLU A 251 -8.59 7.17 -5.67
CA GLU A 251 -8.15 8.05 -4.60
C GLU A 251 -6.88 8.80 -5.02
N ARG A 252 -6.85 10.09 -4.66
CA ARG A 252 -5.66 10.91 -4.83
C ARG A 252 -4.65 10.54 -3.75
N ILE A 253 -3.46 10.11 -4.18
CA ILE A 253 -2.31 9.96 -3.31
C ILE A 253 -1.73 11.35 -3.05
N THR A 254 -2.28 12.01 -2.04
CA THR A 254 -1.61 13.14 -1.39
C THR A 254 -0.58 12.58 -0.42
N GLY A 255 0.63 13.14 -0.36
CA GLY A 255 1.55 12.80 0.72
C GLY A 255 0.82 12.94 2.06
N ALA A 256 0.86 11.88 2.87
CA ALA A 256 0.19 11.72 4.16
C ALA A 256 -1.25 12.27 4.25
N LEU A 257 -2.25 11.43 3.93
CA LEU A 257 -3.61 11.66 4.41
C LEU A 257 -3.64 11.58 5.94
N SER A 258 -3.97 12.69 6.60
CA SER A 258 -4.32 12.67 8.01
C SER A 258 -5.66 11.94 8.19
N GLY A 259 -5.59 10.68 8.58
CA GLY A 259 -6.76 9.84 8.88
C GLY A 259 -7.11 8.93 7.71
N THR A 260 -6.61 7.70 7.71
CA THR A 260 -7.55 6.56 7.89
C THR A 260 -6.99 5.39 8.70
N TYR A 261 -5.99 5.60 9.56
CA TYR A 261 -5.76 4.68 10.68
C TYR A 261 -5.73 5.44 11.99
N VAL A 262 -6.80 5.19 12.76
CA VAL A 262 -6.90 5.29 14.22
C VAL A 262 -5.53 4.97 14.81
N ALA A 263 -5.07 5.79 15.77
CA ALA A 263 -3.90 5.45 16.59
C ALA A 263 -3.93 3.95 16.85
N ALA A 264 -2.86 3.21 16.51
CA ALA A 264 -2.85 1.74 16.57
C ALA A 264 -3.52 1.30 17.88
N ASP A 265 -4.77 0.83 17.77
CA ASP A 265 -5.57 0.46 18.93
C ASP A 265 -5.08 -0.92 19.35
N TYR A 266 -3.97 -0.89 20.08
CA TYR A 266 -3.32 -2.10 20.52
C TYR A 266 -4.25 -2.92 21.42
N ASP A 267 -5.18 -2.28 22.14
CA ASP A 267 -6.20 -2.98 22.94
C ASP A 267 -7.19 -3.73 22.03
N GLU A 268 -7.55 -3.17 20.88
CA GLU A 268 -8.32 -3.86 19.85
C GLU A 268 -7.53 -5.03 19.23
N LEU A 269 -6.25 -4.85 18.88
CA LEU A 269 -5.39 -5.94 18.41
C LEU A 269 -5.34 -7.07 19.45
N TRP A 270 -5.13 -6.70 20.70
CA TRP A 270 -5.03 -7.63 21.82
C TRP A 270 -6.33 -8.39 22.03
N THR A 271 -7.48 -7.71 21.96
CA THR A 271 -8.80 -8.32 22.02
C THR A 271 -9.00 -9.32 20.87
N ARG A 272 -8.63 -8.95 19.64
CA ARG A 272 -8.72 -9.84 18.48
C ARG A 272 -7.83 -11.08 18.65
N LEU A 273 -6.59 -10.90 19.10
CA LEU A 273 -5.65 -12.00 19.37
C LEU A 273 -6.11 -12.91 20.53
N ALA A 274 -6.81 -12.38 21.54
CA ALA A 274 -7.37 -13.16 22.64
C ALA A 274 -8.54 -14.06 22.20
N VAL A 275 -9.29 -13.65 21.18
CA VAL A 275 -10.43 -14.41 20.63
C VAL A 275 -9.97 -15.49 19.65
N VAL A 276 -8.80 -15.34 19.03
CA VAL A 276 -8.19 -16.37 18.19
C VAL A 276 -7.88 -17.60 19.05
N ARG A 277 -8.51 -18.74 18.74
CA ARG A 277 -8.14 -20.05 19.30
C ARG A 277 -6.77 -20.44 18.74
N VAL A 278 -5.71 -20.02 19.42
CA VAL A 278 -4.34 -20.44 19.11
C VAL A 278 -4.24 -21.94 19.41
N ALA A 279 -4.02 -22.76 18.38
CA ALA A 279 -3.79 -24.19 18.56
C ALA A 279 -2.58 -24.41 19.50
N ALA A 280 -2.78 -25.23 20.52
CA ALA A 280 -1.78 -25.54 21.55
C ALA A 280 -0.62 -26.39 21.00
#